data_AF-A0A937VTV0-F1
#
_entry.id   AF-A0A937VTV0-F1
#
_cell.length_a   1.000
_cell.length_b   1.000
_cell.length_c   1.000
_cell.angle_alpha   90.00
_cell.angle_beta   90.00
_cell.angle_gamma   90.00
#
_symmetry.space_group_name_H-M   'P 1'
#
loop_
_entity.id
_entity.type
_entity.pdbx_description
1 polymer ?
#
loop_
_entity_poly.entity_id
_entity_poly.type
_entity_poly.pdbx_seq_one_letter_code
_entity_poly.pdbx_strand_id
1 'polypeptide(L)'
;MIELLIVIAVIGVLAVAVLSAINPIEQINKGRDTQGRSDAAELINAVDRYYASIGWYPWQTQPEEDNSQAWEEVSAVTDGTMTMLEKLVDTNEIKESYKNRVEAMAGTARELYAFLADLSGATMYSCFKPQSKAFQTEGQTACNGTPADDSPLTLEAGTTCPNDDTCRTGNQPTDCYICLP
;
A
#
# COMPACT_ATOMS: atom_id res chain seq x y z
N MET A 1 50.42 -22.22 13.06
CA MET A 1 49.03 -22.74 13.22
C MET A 1 48.15 -21.79 14.04
N ILE A 2 48.68 -21.09 15.05
CA ILE A 2 47.90 -20.14 15.88
C ILE A 2 47.48 -18.86 15.13
N GLU A 3 48.23 -18.44 14.11
CA GLU A 3 47.88 -17.28 13.29
C GLU A 3 46.51 -17.44 12.61
N LEU A 4 46.18 -18.63 12.10
CA LEU A 4 44.91 -18.88 11.42
C LEU A 4 43.73 -18.92 12.41
N LEU A 5 43.96 -19.38 13.64
CA LEU A 5 42.96 -19.42 14.71
C LEU A 5 42.57 -18.02 15.19
N ILE A 6 43.53 -17.11 15.30
CA ILE A 6 43.24 -15.73 15.70
C ILE A 6 42.45 -15.01 14.60
N VAL A 7 42.78 -15.25 13.32
CA VAL A 7 42.06 -14.62 12.20
C VAL A 7 40.60 -15.04 12.17
N ILE A 8 40.28 -16.32 12.32
CA ILE A 8 38.88 -16.77 12.33
C ILE A 8 38.12 -16.25 13.56
N ALA A 9 38.78 -16.14 14.72
CA ALA A 9 38.18 -15.57 15.92
C ALA A 9 37.86 -14.08 15.74
N VAL A 10 38.80 -13.31 15.16
CA VAL A 10 38.61 -11.88 14.89
C VAL A 10 37.52 -11.66 13.83
N ILE A 11 37.51 -12.43 12.74
CA ILE A 11 36.45 -12.34 11.73
C ILE A 11 35.08 -12.67 12.32
N GLY A 12 35.00 -13.69 13.20
CA GLY A 12 33.75 -14.05 13.87
C GLY A 12 33.18 -12.92 14.73
N VAL A 13 34.02 -12.26 15.55
CA VAL A 13 33.59 -11.14 16.40
C VAL A 13 33.19 -9.92 15.58
N LEU A 14 33.96 -9.58 14.54
CA LEU A 14 33.65 -8.44 13.67
C LEU A 14 32.34 -8.67 12.89
N ALA A 15 32.09 -9.90 12.41
CA ALA A 15 30.87 -10.23 11.70
C ALA A 15 29.61 -10.04 12.56
N VAL A 16 29.62 -10.50 13.82
CA VAL A 16 28.50 -10.32 14.75
C VAL A 16 28.30 -8.86 15.12
N ALA A 17 29.40 -8.11 15.34
CA ALA A 17 29.32 -6.69 15.63
C ALA A 17 28.64 -5.91 14.48
N VAL A 18 29.03 -6.17 13.23
CA VAL A 18 28.43 -5.54 12.04
C VAL A 18 26.96 -5.94 11.88
N LEU A 19 26.62 -7.21 12.04
CA LEU A 19 25.24 -7.69 11.95
C LEU A 19 24.34 -7.13 13.06
N SER A 20 24.89 -6.84 14.24
CA SER A 20 24.12 -6.20 15.33
C SER A 20 23.90 -4.70 15.09
N ALA A 21 24.82 -4.04 14.37
CA ALA A 21 24.72 -2.62 14.04
C ALA A 21 23.71 -2.36 12.91
N ILE A 22 23.50 -3.33 12.03
CA ILE A 22 22.47 -3.29 11.00
C ILE A 22 21.20 -3.90 11.60
N ASN A 23 20.05 -3.23 11.52
CA ASN A 23 18.77 -3.84 11.87
C ASN A 23 18.22 -4.58 10.63
N PRO A 24 18.44 -5.90 10.45
CA PRO A 24 18.07 -6.60 9.22
C PRO A 24 16.55 -6.66 9.02
N ILE A 25 15.79 -6.72 10.11
CA ILE A 25 14.33 -6.78 10.07
C ILE A 25 13.77 -5.49 9.49
N GLU A 26 14.31 -4.34 9.91
CA GLU A 26 13.90 -3.04 9.38
C GLU A 26 14.19 -2.92 7.88
N GLN A 27 15.31 -3.45 7.39
CA GLN A 27 15.61 -3.43 5.96
C GLN A 27 14.66 -4.31 5.14
N ILE A 28 14.29 -5.49 5.66
CA ILE A 28 13.30 -6.36 5.01
C ILE A 28 11.94 -5.67 4.96
N ASN A 29 11.50 -5.05 6.06
CA ASN A 29 10.25 -4.31 6.11
C ASN A 29 10.26 -3.12 5.14
N LYS A 30 11.37 -2.39 5.07
CA LYS A 30 11.52 -1.29 4.10
C LYS A 30 11.44 -1.80 2.65
N GLY A 31 12.01 -2.97 2.37
CA GLY A 31 11.87 -3.62 1.07
C GLY A 31 10.42 -3.98 0.74
N ARG A 32 9.67 -4.50 1.72
CA ARG A 32 8.23 -4.81 1.57
C ARG A 32 7.38 -3.56 1.34
N ASP A 33 7.65 -2.48 2.06
CA ASP A 33 6.91 -1.23 1.89
C ASP A 33 7.22 -0.56 0.54
N THR A 34 8.48 -0.65 0.09
CA THR A 34 8.86 -0.22 -1.27
C THR A 34 8.09 -1.02 -2.32
N GLN A 35 7.96 -2.34 -2.11
CA GLN A 35 7.14 -3.18 -2.96
C GLN A 35 5.66 -2.78 -2.91
N GLY A 36 5.10 -2.53 -1.72
CA GLY A 36 3.70 -2.08 -1.56
C GLY A 36 3.41 -0.79 -2.31
N ARG A 37 4.35 0.18 -2.27
CA ARG A 37 4.26 1.41 -3.07
C ARG A 37 4.26 1.14 -4.58
N SER A 38 5.13 0.24 -5.05
CA SER A 38 5.15 -0.16 -6.46
C SER A 38 3.88 -0.90 -6.87
N ASP A 39 3.37 -1.79 -6.01
CA ASP A 39 2.14 -2.54 -6.27
C ASP A 39 0.93 -1.58 -6.33
N ALA A 40 0.81 -0.64 -5.39
CA ALA A 40 -0.21 0.40 -5.40
C ALA A 40 -0.16 1.27 -6.69
N ALA A 41 1.04 1.70 -7.09
CA ALA A 41 1.22 2.46 -8.33
C ALA A 41 0.86 1.62 -9.58
N GLU A 42 1.22 0.34 -9.63
CA GLU A 42 0.86 -0.56 -10.73
C GLU A 42 -0.66 -0.70 -10.86
N LEU A 43 -1.37 -0.80 -9.73
CA LEU A 43 -2.83 -0.87 -9.69
C LEU A 43 -3.47 0.40 -10.25
N ILE A 44 -3.09 1.57 -9.74
CA ILE A 44 -3.66 2.86 -10.19
C ILE A 44 -3.46 3.03 -11.70
N ASN A 45 -2.23 2.80 -12.18
CA ASN A 45 -1.94 2.90 -13.61
C ASN A 45 -2.76 1.89 -14.45
N ALA A 46 -3.06 0.71 -13.93
CA ALA A 46 -3.90 -0.27 -14.63
C ALA A 46 -5.37 0.15 -14.67
N VAL A 47 -5.88 0.69 -13.57
CA VAL A 47 -7.25 1.23 -13.50
C VAL A 47 -7.40 2.43 -14.43
N ASP A 48 -6.41 3.33 -14.49
CA ASP A 48 -6.42 4.47 -15.41
C ASP A 48 -6.44 4.03 -16.89
N ARG A 49 -5.64 3.01 -17.25
CA ARG A 49 -5.66 2.46 -18.61
C ARG A 49 -6.97 1.77 -18.94
N TYR A 50 -7.56 1.04 -17.99
CA TYR A 50 -8.89 0.47 -18.14
C TYR A 50 -9.93 1.57 -18.37
N TYR A 51 -9.94 2.62 -17.55
CA TYR A 51 -10.86 3.74 -17.71
C TYR A 51 -10.68 4.44 -19.06
N ALA A 52 -9.43 4.64 -19.49
CA ALA A 52 -9.13 5.26 -20.78
C ALA A 52 -9.58 4.43 -21.99
N SER A 53 -9.63 3.09 -21.86
CA SER A 53 -10.05 2.19 -22.95
C SER A 53 -11.56 1.88 -22.94
N ILE A 54 -12.16 1.73 -21.77
CA ILE A 54 -13.55 1.31 -21.59
C ILE A 54 -14.50 2.50 -21.39
N GLY A 55 -14.04 3.58 -20.74
CA GLY A 55 -14.81 4.79 -20.46
C GLY A 55 -15.55 4.80 -19.11
N TRP A 56 -15.34 3.80 -18.26
CA TRP A 56 -15.81 3.72 -16.87
C TRP A 56 -14.85 2.86 -16.04
N TYR A 57 -14.99 2.88 -14.72
CA TYR A 57 -14.07 2.18 -13.82
C TYR A 57 -14.36 0.66 -13.73
N PRO A 58 -13.38 -0.17 -13.35
CA PRO A 58 -13.55 -1.63 -13.29
C PRO A 58 -14.66 -2.11 -12.36
N TRP A 59 -14.98 -1.39 -11.29
CA TRP A 59 -16.08 -1.73 -10.37
C TRP A 59 -17.47 -1.32 -10.89
N GLN A 60 -17.54 -0.78 -12.11
CA GLN A 60 -18.80 -0.43 -12.77
C GLN A 60 -19.11 -1.44 -13.87
N THR A 61 -20.40 -1.63 -14.15
CA THR A 61 -20.88 -2.53 -15.21
C THR A 61 -21.24 -1.79 -16.50
N GLN A 62 -21.54 -0.51 -16.41
CA GLN A 62 -21.99 0.33 -17.53
C GLN A 62 -21.60 1.80 -17.29
N PRO A 63 -21.62 2.66 -18.33
CA PRO A 63 -21.33 4.08 -18.15
C PRO A 63 -22.41 4.76 -17.29
N GLU A 64 -22.05 5.88 -16.65
CA GLU A 64 -22.95 6.71 -15.82
C GLU A 64 -23.44 6.07 -14.51
N GLU A 65 -22.97 4.87 -14.15
CA GLU A 65 -23.09 4.36 -12.79
C GLU A 65 -22.31 5.23 -11.80
N ASP A 66 -22.63 5.10 -10.51
CA ASP A 66 -21.79 5.66 -9.45
C ASP A 66 -20.36 5.12 -9.62
N ASN A 67 -19.40 6.04 -9.70
CA ASN A 67 -17.99 5.73 -9.82
C ASN A 67 -17.28 5.76 -8.48
N SER A 68 -17.95 6.22 -7.42
CA SER A 68 -17.42 6.23 -6.07
C SER A 68 -17.01 4.80 -5.69
N GLN A 69 -15.88 4.71 -5.00
CA GLN A 69 -15.47 3.47 -4.41
C GLN A 69 -15.12 3.70 -2.96
N ALA A 70 -15.88 3.05 -2.08
CA ALA A 70 -15.63 3.08 -0.66
C ALA A 70 -14.24 2.50 -0.36
N TRP A 71 -13.75 2.80 0.83
CA TRP A 71 -12.51 2.20 1.31
C TRP A 71 -12.69 0.68 1.42
N GLU A 72 -12.08 -0.05 0.50
CA GLU A 72 -12.30 -1.48 0.37
C GLU A 72 -10.98 -2.17 0.01
N GLU A 73 -10.81 -3.40 0.47
CA GLU A 73 -9.66 -4.22 0.12
C GLU A 73 -9.67 -4.47 -1.40
N VAL A 74 -8.53 -4.31 -2.07
CA VAL A 74 -8.41 -4.42 -3.53
C VAL A 74 -8.93 -5.76 -4.07
N SER A 75 -8.72 -6.86 -3.34
CA SER A 75 -9.23 -8.19 -3.70
C SER A 75 -10.75 -8.34 -3.55
N ALA A 76 -11.41 -7.46 -2.78
CA ALA A 76 -12.86 -7.48 -2.56
C ALA A 76 -13.62 -6.50 -3.46
N VAL A 77 -12.93 -5.53 -4.09
CA VAL A 77 -13.54 -4.59 -5.04
C VAL A 77 -14.13 -5.35 -6.23
N THR A 78 -15.43 -5.17 -6.48
CA THR A 78 -16.18 -5.89 -7.51
C THR A 78 -17.25 -4.98 -8.13
N ASP A 79 -17.67 -5.32 -9.35
CA ASP A 79 -18.90 -4.80 -9.97
C ASP A 79 -20.16 -5.64 -9.63
N GLY A 80 -20.02 -6.61 -8.71
CA GLY A 80 -21.06 -7.57 -8.34
C GLY A 80 -21.03 -8.88 -9.15
N THR A 81 -20.25 -8.95 -10.23
CA THR A 81 -20.08 -10.16 -11.06
C THR A 81 -18.64 -10.66 -11.06
N MET A 82 -17.69 -9.74 -11.23
CA MET A 82 -16.26 -10.00 -11.25
C MET A 82 -15.54 -9.04 -10.32
N THR A 83 -14.40 -9.47 -9.79
CA THR A 83 -13.50 -8.56 -9.08
C THR A 83 -12.85 -7.58 -10.06
N MET A 84 -12.45 -6.42 -9.55
CA MET A 84 -11.66 -5.45 -10.31
C MET A 84 -10.40 -6.10 -10.89
N LEU A 85 -9.70 -6.92 -10.10
CA LEU A 85 -8.47 -7.58 -10.55
C LEU A 85 -8.73 -8.56 -11.71
N GLU A 86 -9.82 -9.32 -11.68
CA GLU A 86 -10.19 -10.20 -12.80
C GLU A 86 -10.46 -9.40 -14.08
N LYS A 87 -11.19 -8.29 -13.98
CA LYS A 87 -11.44 -7.41 -15.14
C LYS A 87 -10.16 -6.84 -15.72
N LEU A 88 -9.26 -6.36 -14.86
CA LEU A 88 -7.97 -5.81 -15.30
C LEU A 88 -7.08 -6.88 -15.95
N VAL A 89 -7.16 -8.14 -15.53
CA VAL A 89 -6.50 -9.25 -16.22
C VAL A 89 -7.15 -9.50 -17.59
N ASP A 90 -8.47 -9.61 -17.64
CA ASP A 90 -9.21 -9.95 -18.86
C ASP A 90 -9.03 -8.90 -19.96
N THR A 91 -8.89 -7.63 -19.59
CA THR A 91 -8.58 -6.54 -20.52
C THR A 91 -7.07 -6.36 -20.77
N ASN A 92 -6.21 -7.24 -20.24
CA ASN A 92 -4.74 -7.20 -20.36
C ASN A 92 -4.08 -5.93 -19.76
N GLU A 93 -4.71 -5.32 -18.76
CA GLU A 93 -4.14 -4.16 -18.06
C GLU A 93 -3.13 -4.54 -16.99
N ILE A 94 -3.27 -5.75 -16.43
CA ILE A 94 -2.31 -6.37 -15.52
C ILE A 94 -2.06 -7.84 -15.92
N LYS A 95 -0.98 -8.41 -15.41
CA LYS A 95 -0.69 -9.84 -15.58
C LYS A 95 -1.40 -10.66 -14.50
N GLU A 96 -1.75 -11.91 -14.81
CA GLU A 96 -2.29 -12.87 -13.82
C GLU A 96 -1.36 -13.04 -12.60
N SER A 97 -0.03 -12.94 -12.79
CA SER A 97 0.94 -12.97 -11.69
C SER A 97 0.84 -11.79 -10.73
N TYR A 98 0.35 -10.63 -11.19
CA TYR A 98 0.07 -9.48 -10.34
C TYR A 98 -1.18 -9.73 -9.51
N LYS A 99 -2.29 -10.12 -10.16
CA LYS A 99 -3.54 -10.50 -9.49
C LYS A 99 -3.30 -11.53 -8.38
N ASN A 100 -2.70 -12.67 -8.72
CA ASN A 100 -2.41 -13.74 -7.75
C ASN A 100 -1.55 -13.25 -6.57
N ARG A 101 -0.65 -12.31 -6.82
CA ARG A 101 0.19 -11.74 -5.77
C ARG A 101 -0.63 -10.86 -4.83
N VAL A 102 -1.47 -9.97 -5.37
CA VAL A 102 -2.32 -9.08 -4.57
C VAL A 102 -3.34 -9.87 -3.78
N GLU A 103 -4.00 -10.86 -4.38
CA GLU A 103 -4.93 -11.77 -3.70
C GLU A 103 -4.23 -12.58 -2.59
N ALA A 104 -2.97 -12.97 -2.77
CA ALA A 104 -2.20 -13.63 -1.72
C ALA A 104 -1.81 -12.70 -0.55
N MET A 105 -1.89 -11.37 -0.73
CA MET A 105 -1.72 -10.41 0.36
C MET A 105 -3.02 -10.18 1.13
N ALA A 106 -4.14 -10.73 0.65
CA ALA A 106 -5.45 -10.44 1.22
C ALA A 106 -5.57 -10.90 2.67
N GLY A 107 -6.12 -10.03 3.53
CA GLY A 107 -6.20 -10.26 4.98
C GLY A 107 -4.85 -10.41 5.70
N THR A 108 -3.74 -10.03 5.06
CA THR A 108 -2.41 -9.96 5.68
C THR A 108 -2.02 -8.51 5.96
N ALA A 109 -0.94 -8.30 6.72
CA ALA A 109 -0.38 -6.96 6.96
C ALA A 109 0.23 -6.28 5.71
N ARG A 110 -0.08 -6.75 4.51
CA ARG A 110 0.39 -6.24 3.20
C ARG A 110 -0.75 -6.02 2.20
N GLU A 111 -1.99 -6.18 2.64
CA GLU A 111 -3.16 -5.93 1.82
C GLU A 111 -3.14 -4.50 1.24
N LEU A 112 -3.73 -4.35 0.07
CA LEU A 112 -3.92 -3.06 -0.58
C LEU A 112 -5.39 -2.65 -0.44
N TYR A 113 -5.62 -1.36 -0.29
CA TYR A 113 -6.94 -0.76 -0.30
C TYR A 113 -7.12 0.11 -1.54
N ALA A 114 -8.33 0.15 -2.06
CA ALA A 114 -8.76 1.07 -3.12
C ALA A 114 -9.79 2.03 -2.55
N PHE A 115 -9.75 3.26 -3.05
CA PHE A 115 -10.74 4.28 -2.69
C PHE A 115 -10.89 5.30 -3.83
N LEU A 116 -12.11 5.71 -4.14
CA LEU A 116 -12.39 6.85 -5.00
C LEU A 116 -13.57 7.65 -4.43
N ALA A 117 -13.39 8.95 -4.21
CA ALA A 117 -14.43 9.80 -3.65
C ALA A 117 -15.56 10.08 -4.65
N ASP A 118 -16.80 10.18 -4.17
CA ASP A 118 -17.95 10.67 -4.94
C ASP A 118 -17.85 12.18 -5.19
N LEU A 119 -16.84 12.58 -5.96
CA LEU A 119 -16.51 13.95 -6.31
C LEU A 119 -16.10 14.01 -7.77
N SER A 120 -16.65 14.98 -8.51
CA SER A 120 -16.31 15.21 -9.90
C SER A 120 -14.80 15.50 -10.06
N GLY A 121 -14.11 14.65 -10.83
CA GLY A 121 -12.67 14.77 -11.08
C GLY A 121 -11.78 14.18 -10.00
N ALA A 122 -12.33 13.40 -9.06
CA ALA A 122 -11.54 12.61 -8.11
C ALA A 122 -10.68 11.57 -8.82
N THR A 123 -9.48 11.33 -8.29
CA THR A 123 -8.62 10.21 -8.69
C THR A 123 -8.80 9.05 -7.74
N MET A 124 -8.53 7.84 -8.24
CA MET A 124 -8.49 6.65 -7.39
C MET A 124 -7.22 6.69 -6.53
N TYR A 125 -7.38 6.42 -5.25
CA TYR A 125 -6.27 6.15 -4.37
C TYR A 125 -6.05 4.65 -4.19
N SER A 126 -4.78 4.23 -4.13
CA SER A 126 -4.39 2.91 -3.64
C SER A 126 -3.51 3.04 -2.41
N CYS A 127 -3.85 2.32 -1.35
CA CYS A 127 -3.24 2.48 -0.04
C CYS A 127 -2.72 1.16 0.54
N PHE A 128 -1.70 1.24 1.38
CA PHE A 128 -1.16 0.08 2.10
C PHE A 128 -0.69 0.46 3.51
N LYS A 129 -0.62 -0.53 4.40
CA LYS A 129 -0.14 -0.37 5.77
C LYS A 129 1.38 -0.55 5.85
N PRO A 130 2.16 0.45 6.31
CA PRO A 130 3.62 0.37 6.35
C PRO A 130 4.14 -0.50 7.50
N GLN A 131 5.16 -1.31 7.22
CA GLN A 131 5.81 -2.22 8.17
C GLN A 131 7.14 -1.70 8.72
N SER A 132 7.81 -0.81 7.99
CA SER A 132 9.06 -0.17 8.40
C SER A 132 8.78 1.10 9.19
N LYS A 133 9.64 1.40 10.17
CA LYS A 133 9.56 2.62 10.97
C LYS A 133 9.67 3.87 10.10
N ALA A 134 10.49 3.80 9.04
CA ALA A 134 10.65 4.90 8.10
C ALA A 134 9.34 5.27 7.39
N PHE A 135 8.62 4.27 6.85
CA PHE A 135 7.37 4.51 6.15
C PHE A 135 6.22 4.81 7.14
N GLN A 136 6.23 4.23 8.34
CA GLN A 136 5.29 4.62 9.40
C GLN A 136 5.42 6.10 9.77
N THR A 137 6.66 6.61 9.86
CA THR A 137 6.92 8.04 10.10
C THR A 137 6.47 8.90 8.92
N GLU A 138 6.63 8.42 7.68
CA GLU A 138 6.14 9.10 6.48
C GLU A 138 4.61 9.24 6.50
N GLY A 139 3.88 8.14 6.73
CA GLY A 139 2.42 8.15 6.83
C GLY A 139 1.90 9.05 7.96
N GLN A 140 2.54 8.99 9.14
CA GLN A 140 2.19 9.86 10.25
C GLN A 140 2.46 11.35 9.96
N THR A 141 3.57 11.67 9.30
CA THR A 141 3.90 13.06 8.94
C THR A 141 2.87 13.62 7.97
N ALA A 142 2.44 12.83 7.00
CA ALA A 142 1.37 13.22 6.08
C ALA A 142 0.02 13.41 6.80
N CYS A 143 -0.23 12.68 7.88
CA CYS A 143 -1.43 12.83 8.69
C CYS A 143 -1.45 14.04 9.65
N ASN A 144 -0.28 14.60 9.98
CA ASN A 144 -0.18 15.74 10.89
C ASN A 144 -0.56 17.05 10.16
N GLY A 145 -1.77 17.55 10.39
CA GLY A 145 -2.24 18.85 9.86
C GLY A 145 -3.58 18.81 9.13
N THR A 146 -4.14 17.63 8.87
CA THR A 146 -5.50 17.47 8.36
C THR A 146 -6.51 17.55 9.51
N PRO A 147 -7.68 18.20 9.36
CA PRO A 147 -8.75 18.16 10.37
C PRO A 147 -9.28 16.74 10.59
N ALA A 148 -9.73 16.41 11.80
CA ALA A 148 -10.54 15.21 12.06
C ALA A 148 -11.94 15.50 11.53
N ASP A 149 -12.21 15.12 10.29
CA ASP A 149 -13.59 15.03 9.83
C ASP A 149 -14.07 13.61 10.11
N ASP A 150 -15.34 13.44 10.48
CA ASP A 150 -15.94 12.14 10.87
C ASP A 150 -16.08 11.17 9.68
N SER A 151 -15.70 11.62 8.48
CA SER A 151 -15.55 10.77 7.30
C SER A 151 -14.09 10.31 7.22
N PRO A 152 -13.80 9.05 6.86
CA PRO A 152 -12.43 8.51 6.76
C PRO A 152 -11.48 9.24 5.78
N LEU A 153 -11.91 10.38 5.21
CA LEU A 153 -11.46 10.94 3.95
C LEU A 153 -11.64 12.48 3.91
N THR A 154 -10.75 13.21 4.56
CA THR A 154 -10.35 14.53 4.03
C THR A 154 -9.10 14.32 3.17
N LEU A 155 -9.29 13.78 1.96
CA LEU A 155 -8.22 13.57 1.00
C LEU A 155 -7.88 14.88 0.27
N GLU A 156 -7.36 15.86 1.03
CA GLU A 156 -6.38 16.78 0.46
C GLU A 156 -4.99 16.28 0.90
N ALA A 157 -4.18 15.84 -0.08
CA ALA A 157 -2.80 15.37 0.04
C ALA A 157 -2.52 13.88 0.37
N GLY A 158 -3.25 12.93 -0.24
CA GLY A 158 -2.70 11.58 -0.49
C GLY A 158 -2.41 10.70 0.72
N THR A 159 -3.18 10.83 1.81
CA THR A 159 -3.16 9.87 2.93
C THR A 159 -4.52 9.77 3.58
N THR A 160 -4.97 8.55 3.91
CA THR A 160 -6.09 8.35 4.82
C THR A 160 -5.55 8.22 6.25
N CYS A 161 -5.92 9.19 7.07
CA CYS A 161 -5.73 9.10 8.50
C CYS A 161 -6.95 8.36 9.04
N PRO A 162 -6.79 7.22 9.74
CA PRO A 162 -7.90 6.61 10.44
C PRO A 162 -8.60 7.67 11.31
N ASN A 163 -9.92 7.57 11.46
CA ASN A 163 -10.72 8.45 12.33
C ASN A 163 -10.35 8.36 13.83
N ASP A 164 -9.32 7.58 14.16
CA ASP A 164 -8.77 7.46 15.49
C ASP A 164 -7.49 8.32 15.57
N ASP A 165 -7.45 9.19 16.58
CA ASP A 165 -6.32 10.08 16.89
C ASP A 165 -5.01 9.30 17.14
N THR A 166 -5.04 7.96 17.19
CA THR A 166 -3.87 7.07 17.36
C THR A 166 -2.79 7.25 16.30
N CYS A 167 -3.15 7.46 15.02
CA CYS A 167 -2.18 7.75 13.95
C CYS A 167 -1.57 9.16 14.09
N ARG A 168 -2.38 10.16 14.46
CA ARG A 168 -1.98 11.58 14.56
C ARG A 168 -1.19 11.94 15.82
N THR A 169 -1.52 11.31 16.95
CA THR A 169 -0.96 11.69 18.27
C THR A 169 0.44 11.14 18.54
N GLY A 170 1.08 10.46 17.59
CA GLY A 170 2.39 9.84 17.84
C GLY A 170 2.33 8.51 18.57
N ASN A 171 1.15 8.11 19.08
CA ASN A 171 1.04 7.02 20.04
C ASN A 171 1.01 5.64 19.39
N GLN A 172 0.51 5.47 18.15
CA GLN A 172 0.58 4.23 17.37
C GLN A 172 0.82 4.56 15.87
N PRO A 173 2.07 4.84 15.45
CA PRO A 173 2.39 5.13 14.04
C PRO A 173 2.21 3.91 13.12
N THR A 174 1.95 2.73 13.69
CA THR A 174 1.58 1.52 12.96
C THR A 174 0.22 1.62 12.30
N ASP A 175 -0.68 2.51 12.71
CA ASP A 175 -2.06 2.53 12.24
C ASP A 175 -2.33 3.47 11.06
N CYS A 176 -1.32 4.25 10.64
CA CYS A 176 -1.41 5.10 9.47
C CYS A 176 -1.30 4.30 8.17
N TYR A 177 -1.98 4.75 7.12
CA TYR A 177 -1.82 4.22 5.76
C TYR A 177 -0.97 5.16 4.91
N ILE A 178 -0.29 4.58 3.92
CA ILE A 178 0.31 5.35 2.82
C ILE A 178 -0.59 5.16 1.62
N CYS A 179 -1.10 6.27 1.08
CA CYS A 179 -1.94 6.28 -0.11
C CYS A 179 -1.20 6.94 -1.27
N LEU A 180 -1.42 6.40 -2.46
CA LEU A 180 -0.95 6.98 -3.71
C LEU A 180 -2.18 7.48 -4.48
N PRO A 181 -2.15 8.68 -5.09
CA PRO A 181 -3.21 9.21 -5.94
C PRO A 181 -3.18 8.65 -7.36
#